data_AF-A0AAD7ZHQ0-F1
#
_entry.id   AF-A0AAD7ZHQ0-F1
#
_cell.length_a   1.000
_cell.length_b   1.000
_cell.length_c   1.000
_cell.angle_alpha   90.00
_cell.angle_beta   90.00
_cell.angle_gamma   90.00
#
_symmetry.space_group_name_H-M   'P 1'
#
loop_
_entity.id
_entity.type
_entity.pdbx_description
1 polymer ?
#
loop_
_entity_poly.entity_id
_entity_poly.type
_entity_poly.pdbx_seq_one_letter_code
_entity_poly.pdbx_strand_id
1 'polypeptide(L)'
;MATTWASSLLIILVITTIAPPCKGFSPISLLRQLIQENLAGRPENFKVVSWKFDPDISERRSVEFQEKYGVHGERLIERLGLGDDGYLEERKQQQIIREQEIDPRHNENIKTR
;
A
#
# COMPACT_ATOMS: atom_id res chain seq x y z
N MET A 1 23.86 -36.36 -48.84
CA MET A 1 22.81 -36.47 -47.79
C MET A 1 23.30 -37.09 -46.48
N ALA A 2 24.38 -37.88 -46.45
CA ALA A 2 24.87 -38.51 -45.21
C ALA A 2 25.65 -37.59 -44.26
N THR A 3 26.15 -36.44 -44.73
CA THR A 3 27.00 -35.53 -43.94
C THR A 3 26.23 -34.57 -43.03
N THR A 4 24.95 -34.30 -43.31
CA THR A 4 24.14 -33.38 -42.51
C THR A 4 23.73 -33.97 -41.16
N TRP A 5 23.49 -35.29 -41.09
CA TRP A 5 23.15 -35.97 -39.84
C TRP A 5 24.34 -36.06 -38.89
N ALA A 6 25.54 -36.29 -39.43
CA ALA A 6 26.78 -36.31 -38.65
C ALA A 6 27.08 -34.93 -38.03
N SER A 7 26.92 -33.84 -38.79
CA SER A 7 27.10 -32.48 -38.28
C SER A 7 26.06 -32.11 -37.21
N SER A 8 24.80 -32.51 -37.38
CA SER A 8 23.76 -32.27 -36.36
C SER A 8 24.00 -33.04 -35.06
N LEU A 9 24.49 -34.28 -35.14
CA LEU A 9 24.85 -35.07 -33.96
C LEU A 9 26.03 -34.47 -33.19
N LEU A 10 27.00 -33.91 -33.92
CA LEU A 10 28.15 -33.22 -33.33
C LEU A 10 27.72 -31.93 -32.60
N ILE A 11 26.79 -31.18 -33.18
CA ILE A 11 26.22 -29.98 -32.55
C ILE A 11 25.46 -30.35 -31.27
N ILE A 12 24.63 -31.40 -31.29
CA ILE A 12 23.89 -31.87 -30.11
C ILE A 12 24.84 -32.36 -29.00
N LEU A 13 25.91 -33.07 -29.36
CA LEU A 13 26.94 -33.52 -28.42
C LEU A 13 27.62 -32.32 -27.74
N VAL A 14 27.98 -31.28 -28.50
CA VAL A 14 28.62 -30.06 -27.99
C VAL A 14 27.67 -29.26 -27.08
N ILE A 15 26.38 -29.18 -27.41
CA ILE A 15 25.39 -28.51 -26.56
C ILE A 15 25.23 -29.25 -25.21
N THR A 16 25.30 -30.58 -25.23
CA THR A 16 25.12 -31.41 -24.03
C THR A 16 26.33 -31.33 -23.07
N THR A 17 27.54 -31.05 -23.57
CA THR A 17 28.74 -30.91 -22.72
C THR A 17 28.92 -29.52 -22.11
N ILE A 18 28.33 -28.49 -22.72
CA ILE A 18 28.40 -27.10 -22.23
C ILE A 18 27.23 -26.79 -21.27
N ALA A 19 26.11 -27.50 -21.41
CA ALA A 19 24.98 -27.34 -20.51
C ALA A 19 25.37 -27.76 -19.08
N PRO A 20 25.33 -26.85 -18.09
CA PRO A 20 25.54 -27.24 -16.70
C PRO A 20 24.45 -28.26 -16.31
N PRO A 21 24.77 -29.27 -15.48
CA PRO A 21 23.73 -30.14 -14.96
C PRO A 21 22.76 -29.26 -14.19
N CYS A 22 21.52 -29.13 -14.68
CA CYS A 22 20.42 -28.48 -13.98
C CYS A 22 20.09 -29.29 -12.71
N LYS A 23 20.96 -29.21 -11.71
CA LYS A 23 20.74 -29.74 -10.36
C LYS A 23 19.73 -28.82 -9.70
N GLY A 24 18.45 -29.21 -9.65
CA GLY A 24 17.47 -28.46 -8.86
C GLY A 24 16.02 -28.48 -9.33
N PHE A 25 15.66 -29.23 -10.38
CA PHE A 25 14.26 -29.34 -10.80
C PHE A 25 13.52 -30.36 -9.91
N SER A 26 13.10 -29.91 -8.73
CA SER A 26 12.13 -30.61 -7.90
C SER A 26 10.78 -29.91 -8.04
N PRO A 27 9.66 -30.62 -8.23
CA PRO A 27 8.34 -29.97 -8.27
C PRO A 27 8.04 -29.17 -6.99
N ILE A 28 8.66 -29.56 -5.88
CA ILE A 28 8.55 -28.88 -4.59
C ILE A 28 9.29 -27.53 -4.61
N SER A 29 10.42 -27.40 -5.33
CA SER A 29 11.14 -26.12 -5.43
C SER A 29 10.36 -25.10 -6.26
N LEU A 30 9.66 -25.54 -7.30
CA LEU A 30 8.76 -24.68 -8.08
C LEU A 30 7.57 -24.18 -7.26
N LEU A 31 6.90 -25.07 -6.51
CA LEU A 31 5.79 -24.68 -5.64
C LEU A 31 6.24 -23.69 -4.57
N ARG A 32 7.38 -23.95 -3.94
CA ARG A 32 7.96 -23.05 -2.94
C ARG A 32 8.28 -21.68 -3.55
N GLN A 33 8.85 -21.67 -4.76
CA GLN A 33 9.19 -20.44 -5.46
C GLN A 33 7.93 -19.63 -5.83
N LEU A 34 6.88 -20.28 -6.35
CA LEU A 34 5.60 -19.62 -6.66
C LEU A 34 4.93 -19.04 -5.42
N ILE A 35 4.91 -19.79 -4.30
CA ILE A 35 4.32 -19.30 -3.05
C ILE A 35 5.12 -18.12 -2.50
N GLN A 36 6.45 -18.20 -2.51
CA GLN A 36 7.31 -17.12 -2.00
C GLN A 36 7.17 -15.84 -2.85
N GLU A 37 7.17 -15.97 -4.18
CA GLU A 37 7.06 -14.83 -5.09
C GLU A 37 5.71 -14.11 -5.00
N ASN A 38 4.62 -14.83 -4.72
CA ASN A 38 3.28 -14.23 -4.60
C ASN A 38 2.98 -13.72 -3.18
N LEU A 39 3.40 -14.42 -2.13
CA LEU A 39 3.08 -14.06 -0.76
C LEU A 39 4.02 -12.99 -0.19
N ALA A 40 5.33 -13.15 -0.42
CA ALA A 40 6.34 -12.24 0.12
C ALA A 40 6.74 -11.15 -0.89
N GLY A 41 6.43 -11.34 -2.17
CA GLY A 41 6.99 -10.52 -3.24
C GLY A 41 8.47 -10.86 -3.47
N ARG A 42 8.98 -10.49 -4.64
CA ARG A 42 10.41 -10.62 -4.93
C ARG A 42 11.23 -9.68 -4.04
N PRO A 43 12.33 -10.15 -3.41
CA PRO A 43 13.18 -9.30 -2.58
C PRO A 43 13.80 -8.14 -3.36
N GLU A 44 13.93 -8.27 -4.69
CA GLU A 44 14.37 -7.16 -5.56
C GLU A 44 13.39 -5.98 -5.61
N ASN A 45 12.10 -6.19 -5.25
CA ASN A 45 11.08 -5.15 -5.30
C ASN A 45 10.96 -4.35 -3.98
N PHE A 46 11.70 -4.73 -2.93
CA PHE A 46 11.70 -3.96 -1.69
C PHE A 46 12.50 -2.67 -1.87
N LYS A 47 11.79 -1.55 -2.01
CA LYS A 47 12.42 -0.23 -1.95
C LYS A 47 12.72 0.10 -0.50
N VAL A 48 13.99 0.33 -0.19
CA VAL A 48 14.38 0.94 1.08
C VAL A 48 13.93 2.40 1.05
N VAL A 49 12.86 2.71 1.77
CA VAL A 49 12.34 4.07 1.91
C VAL A 49 12.84 4.62 3.24
N SER A 50 13.55 5.75 3.18
CA SER A 50 13.86 6.52 4.39
C SER A 50 12.80 7.60 4.58
N TRP A 51 12.24 7.65 5.78
CA TRP A 51 11.34 8.71 6.19
C TRP A 51 12.10 9.67 7.10
N LYS A 52 12.08 10.96 6.78
CA LYS A 52 12.58 11.99 7.70
C LYS A 52 11.53 12.18 8.80
N PHE A 53 11.58 11.33 9.82
CA PHE A 53 10.70 11.46 10.98
C PHE A 53 11.15 12.66 11.82
N ASP A 54 10.25 13.62 11.97
CA ASP A 54 10.44 14.77 12.82
C ASP A 54 9.45 14.63 13.98
N PRO A 55 9.91 14.38 15.22
CA PRO A 55 9.03 14.09 16.35
C PRO A 55 8.15 15.29 16.72
N ASP A 56 8.61 16.52 16.44
CA ASP A 56 7.97 17.76 16.87
C ASP A 56 7.03 18.32 15.79
N ILE A 57 6.94 17.65 14.63
CA ILE A 57 6.15 18.14 13.51
C ILE A 57 4.64 18.12 13.78
N SER A 58 4.18 17.24 14.67
CA SER A 58 2.79 17.14 15.09
C SER A 58 2.35 18.39 15.86
N GLU A 59 3.17 18.85 16.81
CA GLU A 59 2.89 20.05 17.61
C GLU A 59 2.85 21.30 16.73
N ARG A 60 3.86 21.50 15.87
CA ARG A 60 3.90 22.66 14.97
C ARG A 60 2.72 22.68 13.98
N ARG A 61 2.43 21.55 13.34
CA ARG A 61 1.30 21.45 12.41
C ARG A 61 -0.05 21.56 13.09
N SER A 62 -0.16 21.22 14.38
CA SER A 62 -1.41 21.38 15.11
C SER A 62 -1.80 22.85 15.23
N VAL A 63 -0.84 23.73 15.49
CA VAL A 63 -1.04 25.18 15.58
C VAL A 63 -1.43 25.74 14.21
N GLU A 64 -0.65 25.42 13.17
CA GLU A 64 -0.97 25.83 11.78
C GLU A 64 -2.35 25.34 11.33
N PHE A 65 -2.74 24.12 11.72
CA PHE A 65 -4.03 23.54 11.41
C PHE A 65 -5.17 24.24 12.16
N GLN A 66 -4.98 24.57 13.43
CA GLN A 66 -5.95 25.32 14.23
C GLN A 66 -6.10 26.77 13.74
N GLU A 67 -5.04 27.42 13.31
CA GLU A 67 -5.11 28.77 12.71
C GLU A 67 -5.91 28.75 11.40
N LYS A 68 -5.70 27.73 10.56
CA LYS A 68 -6.35 27.62 9.24
C LYS A 68 -7.80 27.16 9.31
N TYR A 69 -8.12 26.22 10.20
CA TYR A 69 -9.43 25.54 10.24
C TYR A 69 -10.22 25.81 11.53
N GLY A 70 -9.65 26.59 12.46
CA GLY A 70 -10.22 26.86 13.77
C GLY A 70 -9.84 25.80 14.80
N VAL A 71 -10.09 26.13 16.08
CA VAL A 71 -9.77 25.31 17.27
C VAL A 71 -10.39 23.90 17.21
N HIS A 72 -11.46 23.71 16.42
CA HIS A 72 -12.17 22.43 16.27
C HIS A 72 -11.86 21.68 14.97
N GLY A 73 -10.61 21.76 14.50
CA GLY A 73 -10.18 21.05 13.31
C GLY A 73 -10.36 19.52 13.37
N GLU A 74 -10.56 18.93 14.55
CA GLU A 74 -10.98 17.53 14.73
C GLU A 74 -12.24 17.19 13.94
N ARG A 75 -13.24 18.08 13.91
CA ARG A 75 -14.46 17.91 13.10
C ARG A 75 -14.16 17.91 11.61
N LEU A 76 -13.18 18.71 11.19
CA LEU A 76 -12.76 18.74 9.79
C LEU A 76 -12.06 17.43 9.41
N ILE A 77 -11.23 16.89 10.30
CA ILE A 77 -10.58 15.59 10.12
C ILE A 77 -11.63 14.48 10.06
N GLU A 78 -12.65 14.53 10.92
CA GLU A 78 -13.74 13.55 10.90
C GLU A 78 -14.56 13.62 9.61
N ARG A 79 -14.78 14.84 9.06
CA ARG A 79 -15.43 15.04 7.75
C ARG A 79 -14.54 14.62 6.58
N LEU A 80 -13.23 14.83 6.67
CA LEU A 80 -12.25 14.36 5.66
C LEU A 80 -12.18 12.82 5.63
N GLY A 81 -12.32 12.17 6.79
CA GLY A 81 -12.27 10.72 6.93
C GLY A 81 -13.57 9.97 6.58
N LEU A 82 -14.62 10.68 6.16
CA LEU A 82 -15.95 10.09 6.00
C LEU A 82 -16.08 9.14 4.80
N GLY A 83 -15.16 9.23 3.84
CA GLY A 83 -15.18 8.41 2.61
C GLY A 83 -16.28 8.82 1.63
N ASP A 84 -16.15 8.39 0.37
CA ASP A 84 -17.14 8.64 -0.70
C ASP A 84 -17.96 7.36 -0.98
N ASP A 85 -18.30 6.63 0.08
CA ASP A 85 -19.01 5.35 0.03
C ASP A 85 -20.54 5.53 -0.02
N GLY A 86 -21.03 6.77 -0.16
CA GLY A 86 -22.45 7.11 -0.24
C GLY A 86 -23.16 7.25 1.11
N TYR A 87 -22.50 6.98 2.23
CA TYR A 87 -23.09 7.08 3.59
C TYR A 87 -22.75 8.38 4.32
N LEU A 88 -22.29 9.39 3.57
CA LEU A 88 -21.82 10.67 4.08
C LEU A 88 -22.85 11.37 4.98
N GLU A 89 -24.10 11.48 4.52
CA GLU A 89 -25.13 12.19 5.27
C GLU A 89 -25.52 11.47 6.56
N GLU A 90 -25.56 10.13 6.58
CA GLU A 90 -25.87 9.37 7.79
C GLU A 90 -24.82 9.59 8.88
N ARG A 91 -23.53 9.48 8.53
CA ARG A 91 -22.44 9.67 9.50
C ARG A 91 -22.35 11.11 10.00
N LYS A 92 -22.64 12.08 9.12
CA LYS A 92 -22.74 13.49 9.49
C LYS A 92 -23.90 13.76 10.45
N GLN A 93 -25.06 13.11 10.28
CA GLN A 93 -26.16 13.21 11.26
C GLN A 93 -25.76 12.61 12.61
N GLN A 94 -25.09 11.46 12.61
CA GLN A 94 -24.59 10.84 13.84
C GLN A 94 -23.57 11.74 14.58
N GLN A 95 -22.71 12.45 13.84
CA GLN A 95 -21.82 13.46 14.41
C GLN A 95 -22.58 14.61 15.06
N ILE A 96 -23.57 15.19 14.36
CA ILE A 96 -24.39 16.28 14.88
C ILE A 96 -25.10 15.86 16.17
N ILE A 97 -25.62 14.62 16.23
CA ILE A 97 -26.28 14.08 17.44
C ILE A 97 -25.28 13.99 18.60
N ARG A 98 -24.09 13.42 18.38
CA ARG A 98 -23.03 13.36 19.41
C ARG A 98 -22.63 14.75 19.90
N GLU A 99 -22.49 15.70 18.97
CA GLU A 99 -22.12 17.07 19.30
C GLU A 99 -23.20 17.78 20.13
N GLN A 100 -24.48 17.59 19.80
CA GLN A 100 -25.59 18.14 20.56
C GLN A 100 -25.67 17.56 21.98
N GLU A 101 -25.31 16.29 22.15
CA GLU A 101 -25.23 15.64 23.46
C GLU A 101 -24.09 16.20 24.33
N ILE A 102 -22.94 16.49 23.71
CA ILE A 102 -21.74 16.97 24.41
C ILE A 102 -21.81 18.49 24.71
N ASP A 103 -22.25 19.31 23.76
CA ASP A 103 -22.41 20.76 23.92
C ASP A 103 -23.66 21.29 23.18
N PRO A 104 -24.79 21.47 23.89
CA PRO A 104 -26.04 21.92 23.27
C PRO A 104 -25.99 23.37 22.77
N ARG A 105 -25.00 24.19 23.19
CA ARG A 105 -24.86 25.59 22.73
C ARG A 105 -24.15 25.72 21.38
N HIS A 106 -23.58 24.64 20.85
CA HIS A 106 -22.77 24.68 19.64
C HIS A 106 -23.57 25.00 18.37
N ASN A 107 -24.82 24.51 18.27
CA ASN A 107 -25.68 24.65 17.09
C ASN A 107 -26.15 26.11 16.83
N GLU A 108 -26.21 26.95 17.88
CA GLU A 108 -26.63 28.35 17.73
C GLU A 108 -25.64 29.16 16.88
N ASN A 109 -24.33 28.88 17.01
CA ASN A 109 -23.28 29.56 16.27
C ASN A 109 -23.19 29.14 14.79
N ILE A 110 -23.70 27.94 14.45
CA ILE A 110 -23.73 27.44 13.07
C ILE A 110 -24.84 28.13 12.27
N LYS A 111 -25.97 28.48 12.92
CA LYS A 111 -27.09 29.18 12.25
C LYS A 111 -26.82 30.64 11.94
N THR A 112 -25.83 31.26 12.58
CA THR A 112 -25.51 32.69 12.45
C THR A 112 -24.41 33.01 11.43
N ARG A 113 -23.82 32.00 10.78
CA ARG A 113 -22.83 32.15 9.69
C ARG A 113 -23.41 31.63 8.38
#